data_AF-A0A539D6A6-F1
#
_entry.id   AF-A0A539D6A6-F1
#
_cell.length_a   1.000
_cell.length_b   1.000
_cell.length_c   1.000
_cell.angle_alpha   90.00
_cell.angle_beta   90.00
_cell.angle_gamma   90.00
#
_symmetry.space_group_name_H-M   'P 1'
#
loop_
_entity.id
_entity.type
_entity.pdbx_description
1 polymer ?
#
loop_
_entity_poly.entity_id
_entity_poly.type
_entity_poly.pdbx_seq_one_letter_code
_entity_poly.pdbx_strand_id
1 'polypeptide(L)'
;PQGIGLHSALASMALNDPDSWQELQANLRRIVPTIRRLRHTKTNNMHEPAALLFDTVGADSVSAQQISEGTLLVLGLLSALHAPGRPNLVLLDDLDRGLHPKAQKELITLLRGLMEANADLQIVATTHSPYMLDSMDVNEVRMTFLKDDGATVCAALTSHPKFPKWKDEMTPGEMWSLFGEKWIAEEVPA
;
A
#
# COMPACT_ATOMS: atom_id res chain seq x y z
N PRO A 1 -1.95 7.96 -9.88
CA PRO A 1 -2.34 9.23 -9.20
C PRO A 1 -1.38 10.39 -9.55
N GLN A 2 -1.88 11.61 -9.82
CA GLN A 2 -1.05 12.76 -10.23
C GLN A 2 -0.51 13.61 -9.05
N GLY A 3 -0.76 13.21 -7.80
CA GLY A 3 -0.35 13.96 -6.60
C GLY A 3 -1.16 15.23 -6.30
N ILE A 4 -2.19 15.52 -7.10
CA ILE A 4 -3.10 16.67 -6.92
C ILE A 4 -3.90 16.47 -5.62
N GLY A 5 -3.89 17.47 -4.72
CA GLY A 5 -4.56 17.42 -3.41
C GLY A 5 -3.70 16.86 -2.26
N LEU A 6 -2.67 16.06 -2.57
CA LEU A 6 -1.73 15.56 -1.56
C LEU A 6 -0.93 16.70 -0.91
N HIS A 7 -0.61 17.72 -1.71
CA HIS A 7 0.10 18.90 -1.22
C HIS A 7 -0.66 19.64 -0.10
N SER A 8 -1.96 19.89 -0.24
CA SER A 8 -2.73 20.64 0.76
C SER A 8 -2.92 19.85 2.06
N ALA A 9 -3.17 18.54 1.95
CA ALA A 9 -3.26 17.65 3.11
C ALA A 9 -1.94 17.60 3.89
N LEU A 10 -0.82 17.41 3.18
CA LEU A 10 0.51 17.36 3.79
C LEU A 10 0.97 18.72 4.32
N ALA A 11 0.60 19.83 3.65
CA ALA A 11 0.92 21.17 4.13
C ALA A 11 0.17 21.47 5.43
N SER A 12 -1.11 21.10 5.51
CA SER A 12 -1.90 21.20 6.74
C SER A 12 -1.29 20.39 7.86
N MET A 13 -0.88 19.14 7.59
CA MET A 13 -0.19 18.29 8.57
C MET A 13 1.13 18.91 9.03
N ALA A 14 1.98 19.36 8.11
CA ALA A 14 3.26 19.97 8.45
C ALA A 14 3.14 21.25 9.30
N LEU A 15 2.02 21.97 9.20
CA LEU A 15 1.75 23.20 9.97
C LEU A 15 1.06 22.93 11.31
N ASN A 16 0.08 22.02 11.33
CA ASN A 16 -0.81 21.81 12.46
C ASN A 16 -0.41 20.60 13.33
N ASP A 17 0.36 19.65 12.77
CA ASP A 17 0.80 18.43 13.44
C ASP A 17 2.22 18.02 12.98
N PRO A 18 3.27 18.73 13.47
CA PRO A 18 4.65 18.50 13.06
C PRO A 18 5.18 17.10 13.40
N ASP A 19 4.63 16.46 14.43
CA ASP A 19 5.06 15.13 14.88
C ASP A 19 4.57 14.06 13.90
N SER A 20 3.27 14.05 13.56
CA SER A 20 2.74 13.17 12.50
C SER A 20 3.43 13.40 11.15
N TRP A 21 3.79 14.65 10.82
CA TRP A 21 4.56 14.95 9.62
C TRP A 21 5.96 14.33 9.63
N GLN A 22 6.65 14.33 10.77
CA GLN A 22 7.95 13.68 10.90
C GLN A 22 7.85 12.17 10.82
N GLU A 23 6.86 11.57 11.48
CA GLU A 23 6.58 10.13 11.41
C GLU A 23 6.24 9.69 9.99
N LEU A 24 5.38 10.43 9.30
CA LEU A 24 5.03 10.16 7.90
C LEU A 24 6.29 10.15 7.01
N GLN A 25 7.17 11.13 7.16
CA GLN A 25 8.42 11.15 6.40
C GLN A 25 9.34 9.98 6.76
N ALA A 26 9.45 9.61 8.03
CA ALA A 26 10.24 8.45 8.47
C ALA A 26 9.69 7.15 7.88
N ASN A 27 8.37 6.97 7.92
CA ASN A 27 7.66 5.84 7.36
C ASN A 27 7.83 5.74 5.84
N LEU A 28 7.73 6.86 5.12
CA LEU A 28 7.98 6.88 3.69
C LEU A 28 9.42 6.46 3.35
N ARG A 29 10.42 6.95 4.09
CA ARG A 29 11.84 6.60 3.87
C ARG A 29 12.12 5.12 4.09
N ARG A 30 11.40 4.48 5.01
CA ARG A 30 11.53 3.04 5.25
C ARG A 30 11.11 2.23 4.02
N ILE A 31 10.03 2.64 3.37
CA ILE A 31 9.49 1.96 2.18
C ILE A 31 10.27 2.34 0.92
N VAL A 32 10.60 3.63 0.76
CA VAL A 32 11.30 4.19 -0.40
C VAL A 32 12.56 4.97 0.04
N PRO A 33 13.68 4.28 0.32
CA PRO A 33 14.90 4.90 0.87
C PRO A 33 15.58 5.91 -0.05
N THR A 34 15.20 5.93 -1.33
CA THR A 34 15.69 6.93 -2.29
C THR A 34 15.13 8.32 -2.02
N ILE A 35 14.00 8.44 -1.32
CA ILE A 35 13.46 9.74 -0.87
C ILE A 35 14.19 10.14 0.41
N ARG A 36 14.80 11.33 0.43
CA ARG A 36 15.48 11.89 1.60
C ARG A 36 14.61 12.87 2.35
N ARG A 37 13.81 13.69 1.66
CA ARG A 37 12.99 14.71 2.32
C ARG A 37 11.82 15.12 1.44
N LEU A 38 10.72 15.49 2.08
CA LEU A 38 9.59 16.15 1.44
C LEU A 38 9.60 17.64 1.82
N ARG A 39 9.39 18.50 0.84
CA ARG A 39 9.38 19.96 1.01
C ARG A 39 8.14 20.54 0.35
N HIS A 40 7.61 21.61 0.94
CA HIS A 40 6.57 22.43 0.33
C HIS A 40 7.22 23.68 -0.27
N THR A 41 6.83 24.07 -1.48
CA THR A 41 7.18 25.41 -1.97
C THR A 41 6.44 26.45 -1.15
N LYS A 42 7.18 27.45 -0.66
CA LYS A 42 6.57 28.66 -0.09
C LYS A 42 6.30 29.60 -1.26
N THR A 43 5.07 29.63 -1.74
CA THR A 43 4.68 30.59 -2.77
C THR A 43 4.15 31.86 -2.09
N ASN A 44 4.81 33.00 -2.36
CA ASN A 44 4.29 34.34 -2.06
C ASN A 44 3.57 34.95 -3.28
N ASN A 45 3.46 34.19 -4.39
CA ASN A 45 2.91 34.66 -5.66
C ASN A 45 1.58 33.94 -5.95
N MET A 46 0.50 34.72 -6.11
CA MET A 46 -0.82 34.17 -6.44
C MET A 46 -0.90 33.37 -7.76
N HIS A 47 0.15 33.40 -8.58
CA HIS A 47 0.20 32.73 -9.89
C HIS A 47 0.96 31.39 -9.89
N GLU A 48 1.70 31.05 -8.83
CA GLU A 48 2.36 29.75 -8.71
C GLU A 48 1.69 28.94 -7.59
N PRO A 49 0.97 27.85 -7.91
CA PRO A 49 0.37 27.01 -6.90
C PRO A 49 1.45 26.35 -6.05
N ALA A 50 1.17 26.27 -4.75
CA ALA A 50 2.04 25.58 -3.83
C ALA A 50 2.18 24.10 -4.23
N ALA A 51 3.41 23.60 -4.20
CA ALA A 51 3.77 22.30 -4.76
C ALA A 51 4.57 21.46 -3.76
N LEU A 52 4.43 20.14 -3.86
CA LEU A 52 5.22 19.18 -3.11
C LEU A 52 6.48 18.83 -3.91
N LEU A 53 7.63 18.99 -3.27
CA LEU A 53 8.95 18.69 -3.81
C LEU A 53 9.62 17.57 -3.02
N PHE A 54 10.40 16.78 -3.71
CA PHE A 54 11.10 15.64 -3.17
C PHE A 54 12.60 15.83 -3.33
N ASP A 55 13.32 15.71 -2.23
CA ASP A 55 14.77 15.53 -2.28
C ASP A 55 15.05 14.04 -2.30
N THR A 56 15.82 13.59 -3.28
CA THR A 56 16.11 12.19 -3.54
C THR A 56 17.61 11.91 -3.48
N VAL A 57 18.01 10.63 -3.53
CA VAL A 57 19.41 10.25 -3.73
C VAL A 57 19.82 10.61 -5.16
N GLY A 58 20.36 11.82 -5.34
CA GLY A 58 20.95 12.29 -6.61
C GLY A 58 20.27 13.49 -7.26
N ALA A 59 19.10 13.91 -6.77
CA ALA A 59 18.43 15.12 -7.23
C ALA A 59 17.61 15.75 -6.11
N ASP A 60 17.71 17.07 -5.98
CA ASP A 60 16.90 17.88 -5.07
C ASP A 60 15.77 18.59 -5.83
N SER A 61 14.71 18.98 -5.12
CA SER A 61 13.57 19.70 -5.71
C SER A 61 12.87 18.97 -6.86
N VAL A 62 12.82 17.64 -6.82
CA VAL A 62 12.09 16.85 -7.82
C VAL A 62 10.59 17.08 -7.65
N SER A 63 9.88 17.39 -8.74
CA SER A 63 8.43 17.60 -8.69
C SER A 63 7.68 16.28 -8.49
N ALA A 64 6.50 16.32 -7.87
CA ALA A 64 5.66 15.13 -7.69
C ALA A 64 5.37 14.38 -9.00
N GLN A 65 5.27 15.12 -10.12
CA GLN A 65 5.02 14.56 -11.45
C GLN A 65 6.18 13.69 -11.98
N GLN A 66 7.38 13.86 -11.42
CA GLN A 66 8.59 13.12 -11.79
C GLN A 66 8.88 11.96 -10.83
N ILE A 67 8.08 11.80 -9.77
CA ILE A 67 8.22 10.72 -8.79
C ILE A 67 7.46 9.49 -9.25
N SER A 68 7.96 8.30 -8.90
CA SER A 68 7.32 7.05 -9.28
C SER A 68 5.90 6.95 -8.72
N GLU A 69 5.00 6.34 -9.50
CA GLU A 69 3.59 6.18 -9.12
C GLU A 69 3.44 5.47 -7.77
N GLY A 70 4.21 4.40 -7.53
CA GLY A 70 4.18 3.66 -6.26
C GLY A 70 4.59 4.52 -5.06
N THR A 71 5.54 5.44 -5.22
CA THR A 71 5.92 6.36 -4.14
C THR A 71 4.79 7.32 -3.79
N LEU A 72 4.07 7.84 -4.80
CA LEU A 72 2.92 8.72 -4.58
C LEU A 72 1.74 7.98 -3.96
N LEU A 73 1.51 6.71 -4.34
CA LEU A 73 0.49 5.84 -3.73
C LEU A 73 0.78 5.62 -2.25
N VAL A 74 2.00 5.21 -1.91
CA VAL A 74 2.44 5.04 -0.51
C VAL A 74 2.30 6.33 0.27
N LEU A 75 2.73 7.46 -0.30
CA LEU A 75 2.61 8.75 0.35
C LEU A 75 1.14 9.12 0.59
N GLY A 76 0.26 8.88 -0.38
CA GLY A 76 -1.18 9.09 -0.22
C GLY A 76 -1.77 8.25 0.91
N LEU A 77 -1.43 6.96 0.96
CA LEU A 77 -1.87 6.05 2.02
C LEU A 77 -1.36 6.52 3.40
N LEU A 78 -0.07 6.81 3.53
CA LEU A 78 0.50 7.31 4.79
C LEU A 78 -0.15 8.63 5.21
N SER A 79 -0.44 9.52 4.26
CA SER A 79 -1.13 10.78 4.55
C SER A 79 -2.51 10.55 5.17
N ALA A 80 -3.27 9.58 4.67
CA ALA A 80 -4.58 9.23 5.21
C ALA A 80 -4.48 8.58 6.61
N LEU A 81 -3.48 7.70 6.82
CA LEU A 81 -3.28 6.99 8.08
C LEU A 81 -2.73 7.89 9.21
N HIS A 82 -2.04 8.97 8.86
CA HIS A 82 -1.50 9.97 9.78
C HIS A 82 -2.39 11.21 9.93
N ALA A 83 -3.51 11.29 9.21
CA ALA A 83 -4.40 12.45 9.28
C ALA A 83 -5.16 12.54 10.62
N PRO A 84 -5.49 13.75 11.10
CA PRO A 84 -6.47 13.92 12.17
C PRO A 84 -7.80 13.27 11.78
N GLY A 85 -8.36 12.42 12.64
CA GLY A 85 -9.57 11.66 12.31
C GLY A 85 -9.32 10.51 11.32
N ARG A 86 -8.12 9.92 11.36
CA ARG A 86 -7.73 8.75 10.55
C ARG A 86 -8.81 7.66 10.54
N PRO A 87 -9.01 6.98 9.39
CA PRO A 87 -10.05 5.97 9.25
C PRO A 87 -9.74 4.70 10.06
N ASN A 88 -10.80 4.04 10.54
CA ASN A 88 -10.72 2.70 11.12
C ASN A 88 -10.82 1.59 10.06
N LEU A 89 -11.30 1.89 8.85
CA LEU A 89 -11.34 0.95 7.74
C LEU A 89 -10.77 1.60 6.48
N VAL A 90 -9.77 0.95 5.88
CA VAL A 90 -9.13 1.36 4.64
C VAL A 90 -9.29 0.26 3.61
N LEU A 91 -9.93 0.59 2.49
CA LEU A 91 -10.11 -0.30 1.34
C LEU A 91 -9.23 0.18 0.19
N LEU A 92 -8.33 -0.67 -0.30
CA LEU A 92 -7.36 -0.33 -1.34
C LEU A 92 -7.43 -1.32 -2.49
N ASP A 93 -7.27 -0.80 -3.70
CA ASP A 93 -7.12 -1.61 -4.90
C ASP A 93 -5.68 -1.48 -5.40
N ASP A 94 -5.09 -2.58 -5.86
CA ASP A 94 -3.71 -2.69 -6.34
C ASP A 94 -2.66 -2.06 -5.40
N LEU A 95 -2.60 -2.52 -4.15
CA LEU A 95 -1.67 -1.95 -3.16
C LEU A 95 -0.19 -2.05 -3.58
N ASP A 96 0.14 -3.00 -4.44
CA ASP A 96 1.50 -3.22 -4.97
C ASP A 96 1.87 -2.34 -6.18
N ARG A 97 0.92 -1.57 -6.72
CA ARG A 97 1.07 -0.85 -7.98
C ARG A 97 2.29 0.07 -8.01
N GLY A 98 3.17 -0.18 -8.97
CA GLY A 98 4.36 0.64 -9.22
C GLY A 98 5.42 0.56 -8.11
N LEU A 99 5.29 -0.36 -7.16
CA LEU A 99 6.27 -0.60 -6.11
C LEU A 99 7.21 -1.73 -6.49
N HIS A 100 8.50 -1.53 -6.23
CA HIS A 100 9.49 -2.60 -6.29
C HIS A 100 9.18 -3.68 -5.23
N PRO A 101 9.42 -4.99 -5.49
CA PRO A 101 9.11 -6.07 -4.55
C PRO A 101 9.60 -5.83 -3.12
N LYS A 102 10.83 -5.33 -2.95
CA LYS A 102 11.35 -4.97 -1.63
C LYS A 102 10.50 -3.92 -0.90
N ALA A 103 10.03 -2.90 -1.61
CA ALA A 103 9.19 -1.85 -1.03
C ALA A 103 7.80 -2.38 -0.64
N GLN A 104 7.27 -3.35 -1.38
CA GLN A 104 6.02 -4.02 -1.03
C GLN A 104 6.12 -4.75 0.32
N LYS A 105 7.23 -5.48 0.55
CA LYS A 105 7.48 -6.15 1.85
C LYS A 105 7.60 -5.16 3.01
N GLU A 106 8.33 -4.06 2.79
CA GLU A 106 8.45 -3.00 3.79
C GLU A 106 7.10 -2.31 4.07
N LEU A 107 6.28 -2.10 3.05
CA LEU A 107 4.93 -1.55 3.20
C LEU A 107 4.07 -2.45 4.09
N ILE A 108 4.02 -3.76 3.85
CA ILE A 108 3.27 -4.70 4.69
C ILE A 108 3.79 -4.67 6.13
N THR A 109 5.10 -4.70 6.32
CA THR A 109 5.71 -4.65 7.67
C THR A 109 5.34 -3.35 8.40
N LEU A 110 5.33 -2.23 7.68
CA LEU A 110 4.95 -0.93 8.24
C LEU A 110 3.47 -0.90 8.61
N LEU A 111 2.59 -1.37 7.73
CA LEU A 111 1.14 -1.40 7.97
C LEU A 111 0.79 -2.27 9.18
N ARG A 112 1.47 -3.42 9.36
CA ARG A 112 1.33 -4.24 10.57
C ARG A 112 1.65 -3.45 11.83
N GLY A 113 2.78 -2.75 11.86
CA GLY A 113 3.15 -1.92 13.01
C GLY A 113 2.13 -0.81 13.31
N LEU A 114 1.52 -0.23 12.27
CA LEU A 114 0.44 0.76 12.45
C LEU A 114 -0.84 0.12 13.01
N MET A 115 -1.19 -1.09 12.60
CA MET A 115 -2.34 -1.84 13.13
C MET A 115 -2.10 -2.31 14.56
N GLU A 116 -0.87 -2.67 14.92
CA GLU A 116 -0.49 -2.99 16.30
C GLU A 116 -0.60 -1.77 17.22
N ALA A 117 -0.21 -0.59 16.73
CA ALA A 117 -0.36 0.68 17.46
C ALA A 117 -1.81 1.20 17.49
N ASN A 118 -2.68 0.71 16.61
CA ASN A 118 -4.08 1.10 16.54
C ASN A 118 -4.98 -0.12 16.24
N ALA A 119 -5.45 -0.77 17.29
CA ALA A 119 -6.26 -1.99 17.19
C ALA A 119 -7.59 -1.80 16.43
N ASP A 120 -8.08 -0.57 16.29
CA ASP A 120 -9.30 -0.26 15.53
C ASP A 120 -9.05 -0.13 14.02
N LEU A 121 -7.80 -0.12 13.57
CA LEU A 121 -7.44 -0.01 12.16
C LEU A 121 -7.55 -1.36 11.45
N GLN A 122 -8.42 -1.44 10.46
CA GLN A 122 -8.54 -2.54 9.51
C GLN A 122 -8.16 -2.08 8.10
N ILE A 123 -7.31 -2.87 7.44
CA ILE A 123 -6.92 -2.64 6.06
C ILE A 123 -7.33 -3.87 5.23
N VAL A 124 -8.11 -3.63 4.18
CA VAL A 124 -8.45 -4.65 3.17
C VAL A 124 -7.91 -4.15 1.84
N ALA A 125 -7.07 -4.96 1.21
CA ALA A 125 -6.40 -4.57 -0.02
C ALA A 125 -6.42 -5.71 -1.04
N THR A 126 -6.44 -5.35 -2.32
CA THR A 126 -6.15 -6.28 -3.41
C THR A 126 -4.68 -6.17 -3.80
N THR A 127 -4.13 -7.26 -4.34
CA THR A 127 -2.79 -7.27 -4.91
C THR A 127 -2.68 -8.32 -6.01
N HIS A 128 -1.86 -8.03 -7.02
CA HIS A 128 -1.45 -8.99 -8.04
C HIS A 128 0.00 -9.47 -7.84
N SER A 129 0.61 -9.13 -6.69
CA SER A 129 2.02 -9.41 -6.45
C SER A 129 2.21 -10.63 -5.55
N PRO A 130 2.83 -11.71 -6.05
CA PRO A 130 3.22 -12.83 -5.19
C PRO A 130 4.20 -12.37 -4.09
N TYR A 131 5.04 -11.38 -4.36
CA TYR A 131 6.00 -10.85 -3.38
C TYR A 131 5.32 -10.17 -2.18
N MET A 132 4.16 -9.55 -2.40
CA MET A 132 3.35 -8.96 -1.33
C MET A 132 2.66 -10.08 -0.54
N LEU A 133 2.09 -11.07 -1.23
CA LEU A 133 1.47 -12.24 -0.60
C LEU A 133 2.45 -13.03 0.27
N ASP A 134 3.73 -13.12 -0.12
CA ASP A 134 4.79 -13.75 0.69
C ASP A 134 5.02 -13.07 2.05
N SER A 135 4.50 -11.84 2.24
CA SER A 135 4.60 -11.09 3.49
C SER A 135 3.33 -11.19 4.35
N MET A 136 2.32 -11.95 3.88
CA MET A 136 1.03 -12.13 4.55
C MET A 136 1.01 -13.44 5.35
N ASP A 137 0.22 -13.48 6.41
CA ASP A 137 -0.17 -14.75 7.02
C ASP A 137 -1.18 -15.45 6.08
N VAL A 138 -1.07 -16.77 5.97
CA VAL A 138 -1.95 -17.59 5.10
C VAL A 138 -3.44 -17.38 5.40
N ASN A 139 -3.81 -17.08 6.65
CA ASN A 139 -5.20 -16.87 7.07
C ASN A 139 -5.75 -15.49 6.67
N GLU A 140 -4.85 -14.56 6.32
CA GLU A 140 -5.20 -13.21 5.86
C GLU A 140 -5.46 -13.18 4.34
N VAL A 141 -5.06 -14.21 3.61
CA VAL A 141 -5.16 -14.25 2.14
C VAL A 141 -6.51 -14.80 1.69
N ARG A 142 -7.26 -13.95 0.99
CA ARG A 142 -8.48 -14.30 0.27
C ARG A 142 -8.20 -14.27 -1.22
N MET A 143 -8.66 -15.29 -1.92
CA MET A 143 -8.52 -15.45 -3.36
C MET A 143 -9.87 -15.22 -4.01
N THR A 144 -9.90 -14.53 -5.15
CA THR A 144 -11.12 -14.26 -5.91
C THR A 144 -11.01 -14.82 -7.32
N PHE A 145 -12.11 -15.34 -7.86
CA PHE A 145 -12.19 -15.82 -9.23
C PHE A 145 -13.49 -15.38 -9.89
N LEU A 146 -13.43 -14.93 -11.15
CA LEU A 146 -14.60 -14.61 -11.96
C LEU A 146 -14.99 -15.84 -12.76
N LYS A 147 -16.17 -16.40 -12.47
CA LYS A 147 -16.72 -17.54 -13.21
C LYS A 147 -17.20 -17.11 -14.59
N ASP A 148 -17.36 -18.10 -15.48
CA ASP A 148 -17.87 -17.89 -16.85
C ASP A 148 -19.31 -17.35 -16.89
N ASP A 149 -20.10 -17.55 -15.81
CA ASP A 149 -21.44 -16.99 -15.63
C ASP A 149 -21.46 -15.52 -15.18
N GLY A 150 -20.28 -14.92 -14.96
CA GLY A 150 -20.10 -13.55 -14.53
C GLY A 150 -20.16 -13.33 -13.02
N ALA A 151 -20.36 -14.38 -12.21
CA ALA A 151 -20.32 -14.25 -10.76
C ALA A 151 -18.89 -14.34 -10.21
N THR A 152 -18.58 -13.46 -9.25
CA THR A 152 -17.32 -13.49 -8.49
C THR A 152 -17.46 -14.40 -7.27
N VAL A 153 -16.57 -15.37 -7.16
CA VAL A 153 -16.45 -16.25 -5.99
C VAL A 153 -15.19 -15.90 -5.20
N CYS A 154 -15.21 -16.15 -3.89
CA CYS A 154 -14.11 -15.84 -2.98
C CYS A 154 -13.91 -17.00 -1.99
N ALA A 155 -12.66 -17.39 -1.77
CA ALA A 155 -12.28 -18.40 -0.79
C ALA A 155 -10.98 -18.05 -0.07
N ALA A 156 -10.74 -18.65 1.10
CA ALA A 156 -9.43 -18.54 1.75
C ALA A 156 -8.38 -19.30 0.96
N LEU A 157 -7.13 -18.81 0.93
CA LEU A 157 -6.02 -19.60 0.40
C LEU A 157 -5.89 -20.97 1.11
N THR A 158 -6.17 -21.00 2.41
CA THR A 158 -6.14 -22.21 3.24
C THR A 158 -7.19 -23.24 2.87
N SER A 159 -8.22 -22.86 2.11
CA SER A 159 -9.23 -23.78 1.58
C SER A 159 -8.79 -24.51 0.31
N HIS A 160 -7.63 -24.15 -0.26
CA HIS A 160 -7.11 -24.83 -1.45
C HIS A 160 -6.92 -26.34 -1.15
N PRO A 161 -7.38 -27.27 -2.02
CA PRO A 161 -7.34 -28.72 -1.75
C PRO A 161 -5.94 -29.27 -1.44
N LYS A 162 -4.91 -28.68 -2.04
CA LYS A 162 -3.50 -29.03 -1.81
C LYS A 162 -2.83 -28.27 -0.65
N PHE A 163 -3.51 -27.34 0.02
CA PHE A 163 -2.93 -26.55 1.12
C PHE A 163 -2.32 -27.41 2.24
N PRO A 164 -2.98 -28.47 2.76
CA PRO A 164 -2.40 -29.29 3.84
C PRO A 164 -1.06 -29.94 3.48
N LYS A 165 -0.82 -30.20 2.19
CA LYS A 165 0.42 -30.79 1.69
C LYS A 165 1.56 -29.78 1.59
N TRP A 166 1.27 -28.53 1.23
CA TRP A 166 2.29 -27.54 0.86
C TRP A 166 2.46 -26.40 1.87
N LYS A 167 1.61 -26.31 2.89
CA LYS A 167 1.59 -25.20 3.87
C LYS A 167 2.92 -24.95 4.59
N ASP A 168 3.77 -25.97 4.71
CA ASP A 168 5.07 -25.88 5.40
C ASP A 168 6.25 -25.73 4.43
N GLU A 169 6.01 -25.88 3.13
CA GLU A 169 7.03 -25.86 2.08
C GLU A 169 6.94 -24.63 1.17
N MET A 170 5.78 -23.97 1.12
CA MET A 170 5.51 -22.87 0.19
C MET A 170 4.97 -21.64 0.92
N THR A 171 5.40 -20.47 0.46
CA THR A 171 4.79 -19.20 0.86
C THR A 171 3.44 -18.98 0.17
N PRO A 172 2.60 -18.04 0.65
CA PRO A 172 1.34 -17.72 -0.01
C PRO A 172 1.49 -17.32 -1.48
N GLY A 173 2.50 -16.52 -1.81
CA GLY A 173 2.75 -16.07 -3.17
C GLY A 173 3.21 -17.20 -4.09
N GLU A 174 4.02 -18.13 -3.59
CA GLU A 174 4.41 -19.34 -4.33
C GLU A 174 3.21 -20.25 -4.60
N MET A 175 2.37 -20.48 -3.58
CA MET A 175 1.15 -21.29 -3.73
C MET A 175 0.22 -20.71 -4.79
N TRP A 176 -0.05 -19.41 -4.72
CA TRP A 176 -0.88 -18.75 -5.71
C TRP A 176 -0.25 -18.80 -7.11
N SER A 177 1.04 -18.52 -7.22
CA SER A 177 1.75 -18.54 -8.51
C SER A 177 1.75 -19.92 -9.18
N LEU A 178 1.83 -21.00 -8.38
CA LEU A 178 1.88 -22.37 -8.89
C LEU A 178 0.49 -22.95 -9.19
N PHE A 179 -0.49 -22.75 -8.31
CA PHE A 179 -1.79 -23.40 -8.41
C PHE A 179 -2.89 -22.52 -8.99
N GLY A 180 -2.75 -21.20 -8.89
CA GLY A 180 -3.77 -20.22 -9.29
C GLY A 180 -5.04 -20.30 -8.45
N GLU A 181 -6.11 -19.69 -8.97
CA GLU A 181 -7.39 -19.48 -8.29
C GLU A 181 -8.58 -20.23 -8.93
N LYS A 182 -8.35 -20.99 -10.01
CA LYS A 182 -9.43 -21.68 -10.75
C LYS A 182 -10.19 -22.70 -9.89
N TRP A 183 -9.51 -23.32 -8.93
CA TRP A 183 -10.07 -24.31 -8.02
C TRP A 183 -11.27 -23.77 -7.21
N ILE A 184 -11.37 -22.45 -7.02
CA ILE A 184 -12.44 -21.82 -6.24
C ILE A 184 -13.81 -22.06 -6.88
N ALA A 185 -13.87 -22.11 -8.22
CA ALA A 185 -15.12 -22.37 -8.95
C ALA A 185 -15.66 -23.78 -8.73
N GLU A 186 -14.81 -24.73 -8.36
CA GLU A 186 -15.19 -26.13 -8.10
C GLU A 186 -15.67 -26.32 -6.65
N GLU A 187 -15.11 -25.55 -5.70
CA GLU A 187 -15.34 -25.71 -4.26
C GLU A 187 -16.43 -24.78 -3.69
N VAL A 188 -16.74 -23.66 -4.37
CA VAL A 188 -17.77 -22.70 -3.93
C VAL A 188 -18.97 -22.75 -4.90
N PRO A 189 -19.97 -23.62 -4.68
CA PRO A 189 -21.18 -23.64 -5.48
C PRO A 189 -21.97 -22.33 -5.32
N ALA A 190 -22.72 -21.98 -6.38
CA ALA A 190 -23.48 -20.74 -6.51
C ALA A 190 -24.56 -20.56 -5.43
#